data_AF-A0A931ZKP3-F1
#
_entry.id   AF-A0A931ZKP3-F1
#
_cell.length_a   1.000
_cell.length_b   1.000
_cell.length_c   1.000
_cell.angle_alpha   90.00
_cell.angle_beta   90.00
_cell.angle_gamma   90.00
#
_symmetry.space_group_name_H-M   'P 1'
#
loop_
_entity.id
_entity.type
_entity.pdbx_description
1 polymer ?
#
loop_
_entity_poly.entity_id
_entity_poly.type
_entity_poly.pdbx_seq_one_letter_code
_entity_poly.pdbx_strand_id
1 'polypeptide(L)'
;MNYWLYFTPFFLALLITLFIEVFSKFLPPRLPLFYSLPWGEKQLANSQQLLIIPAIIILVTLCNVIISWQLHTSQIFFKRILLFSSILVCLILTITFLKIILIFI
;
A
#
# COMPACT_ATOMS: atom_id res chain seq x y z
N MET A 1 1.26 -0.22 24.07
CA MET A 1 1.12 0.08 22.62
C MET A 1 0.48 -1.14 21.99
N ASN A 2 -0.65 -1.01 21.30
CA ASN A 2 -1.33 -2.17 20.70
C ASN A 2 -0.65 -2.52 19.38
N TYR A 3 0.39 -3.36 19.44
CA TYR A 3 1.13 -3.81 18.26
C TYR A 3 0.25 -4.53 17.23
N TRP A 4 -0.89 -5.06 17.67
CA TRP A 4 -1.90 -5.68 16.82
C TRP A 4 -2.41 -4.77 15.69
N LEU A 5 -2.36 -3.44 15.89
CA LEU A 5 -2.77 -2.48 14.86
C LEU A 5 -1.82 -2.48 13.66
N TYR A 6 -0.57 -2.91 13.82
CA TYR A 6 0.34 -3.11 12.68
C TYR A 6 -0.05 -4.29 11.80
N PHE A 7 -0.95 -5.19 12.22
CA PHE A 7 -1.43 -6.26 11.34
C PHE A 7 -2.39 -5.75 10.27
N THR A 8 -3.04 -4.59 10.48
CA THR A 8 -4.05 -4.10 9.53
C THR A 8 -3.44 -3.74 8.17
N PRO A 9 -2.27 -3.06 8.05
CA PRO A 9 -1.65 -2.80 6.76
C PRO A 9 -1.15 -4.08 6.08
N PHE A 10 -0.62 -5.06 6.83
CA PHE A 10 -0.21 -6.35 6.26
C PHE A 10 -1.40 -7.13 5.71
N PHE A 11 -2.51 -7.17 6.45
CA PHE A 11 -3.73 -7.84 6.01
C PHE A 11 -4.30 -7.18 4.75
N LEU A 12 -4.37 -5.84 4.70
CA LEU A 12 -4.82 -5.13 3.50
C LEU A 12 -3.88 -5.33 2.31
N ALA A 13 -2.56 -5.30 2.52
CA ALA A 13 -1.59 -5.58 1.47
C ALA A 13 -1.74 -7.01 0.91
N LEU A 14 -2.02 -7.99 1.78
CA LEU A 14 -2.31 -9.36 1.37
C LEU A 14 -3.59 -9.43 0.53
N LEU A 15 -4.68 -8.78 0.96
CA LEU A 15 -5.92 -8.74 0.19
C LEU A 15 -5.74 -8.09 -1.19
N ILE A 16 -5.00 -6.98 -1.27
CA ILE A 16 -4.68 -6.31 -2.56
C ILE A 16 -3.87 -7.25 -3.46
N THR A 17 -2.87 -7.91 -2.90
CA THR A 17 -2.04 -8.88 -3.65
C THR A 17 -2.88 -10.03 -4.19
N LEU A 18 -3.72 -10.65 -3.34
CA LEU A 18 -4.62 -11.72 -3.75
C LEU A 18 -5.62 -11.26 -4.80
N PHE A 19 -6.16 -10.06 -4.67
CA PHE A 19 -7.05 -9.49 -5.68
C PHE A 19 -6.34 -9.39 -7.05
N ILE A 20 -5.14 -8.81 -7.08
CA ILE A 20 -4.39 -8.64 -8.34
C ILE A 20 -4.11 -9.99 -9.00
N GLU A 21 -3.70 -10.99 -8.22
CA GLU A 21 -3.38 -12.33 -8.76
C GLU A 21 -4.62 -13.07 -9.25
N VAL A 22 -5.70 -13.10 -8.45
CA VAL A 22 -6.96 -13.81 -8.78
C VAL A 22 -7.67 -13.17 -9.97
N PHE A 23 -7.71 -11.83 -10.02
CA PHE A 23 -8.38 -11.08 -11.07
C PHE A 23 -7.45 -10.66 -12.21
N SER A 24 -6.20 -11.14 -12.23
CA SER A 24 -5.19 -10.79 -13.25
C SER A 24 -5.68 -10.98 -14.70
N LYS A 25 -6.49 -12.01 -14.96
CA LYS A 25 -7.07 -12.30 -16.28
C LYS A 25 -8.22 -11.37 -16.69
N PHE A 26 -8.88 -10.74 -15.71
CA PHE A 26 -10.01 -9.83 -15.94
C PHE A 26 -9.58 -8.36 -15.91
N LEU A 27 -8.45 -8.06 -15.28
CA LEU A 27 -7.85 -6.75 -15.28
C LEU A 27 -7.36 -6.40 -16.70
N PRO A 28 -7.57 -5.15 -17.17
CA PRO A 28 -6.94 -4.66 -18.37
C PRO A 28 -5.42 -4.90 -18.34
N PRO A 29 -4.80 -5.26 -19.48
CA PRO A 29 -3.36 -5.54 -19.52
C PRO A 29 -2.52 -4.30 -19.23
N ARG A 30 -3.10 -3.10 -19.40
CA ARG A 30 -2.48 -1.80 -19.17
C ARG A 30 -3.36 -0.96 -18.25
N LEU A 31 -2.82 -0.55 -17.11
CA LEU A 31 -3.51 0.23 -16.09
C LEU A 31 -2.69 1.49 -15.76
N PRO A 32 -3.33 2.66 -15.58
CA PRO A 32 -2.64 3.89 -15.25
C PRO A 32 -2.10 3.83 -13.82
N LEU A 33 -0.79 3.97 -13.68
CA LEU A 33 -0.09 3.97 -12.39
C LEU A 33 0.73 5.25 -12.20
N PHE A 34 1.32 5.78 -13.28
CA PHE A 34 2.27 6.90 -13.22
C PHE A 34 1.63 8.22 -13.65
N TYR A 35 0.66 8.71 -12.86
CA TYR A 35 -0.11 9.94 -13.17
C TYR A 35 0.73 11.22 -13.28
N SER A 36 1.97 11.22 -12.79
CA SER A 36 2.91 12.35 -12.94
C SER A 36 3.57 12.43 -14.32
N LEU A 37 3.49 11.37 -15.13
CA LEU A 37 4.05 11.33 -16.48
C LEU A 37 3.07 11.92 -17.51
N PRO A 38 3.56 12.38 -18.68
CA PRO A 38 2.69 12.86 -19.76
C PRO A 38 1.66 11.80 -20.18
N TRP A 39 0.46 12.26 -20.57
CA TRP A 39 -0.64 11.42 -21.03
C TRP A 39 -0.22 10.43 -22.13
N GLY A 40 -0.92 9.29 -22.16
CA GLY A 40 -0.69 8.19 -23.10
C GLY A 40 0.11 7.04 -22.48
N GLU A 41 0.87 6.34 -23.32
CA GLU A 41 1.58 5.09 -22.97
C GLU A 41 2.51 5.22 -21.76
N LYS A 42 3.08 6.40 -21.52
CA LYS A 42 4.01 6.63 -20.42
C LYS A 42 3.35 6.52 -19.03
N GLN A 43 2.03 6.70 -18.93
CA GLN A 43 1.30 6.55 -17.65
C GLN A 43 0.93 5.10 -17.34
N LEU A 44 0.96 4.23 -18.36
CA LEU A 44 0.42 2.88 -18.29
C LEU A 44 1.46 1.89 -17.77
N ALA A 45 1.02 1.03 -16.86
CA ALA A 45 1.78 -0.06 -16.27
C ALA A 45 1.06 -1.39 -16.55
N ASN A 46 1.80 -2.49 -16.62
CA ASN A 46 1.19 -3.82 -16.67
C ASN A 46 0.45 -4.12 -15.37
N SER A 47 -0.59 -4.96 -15.40
CA SER A 47 -1.41 -5.27 -14.22
C SER A 47 -0.57 -5.83 -13.05
N GLN A 48 0.47 -6.62 -13.34
CA GLN A 48 1.41 -7.12 -12.33
C GLN A 48 2.23 -6.01 -11.66
N GLN A 49 2.50 -4.90 -12.34
CA GLN A 49 3.22 -3.77 -11.75
C GLN A 49 2.39 -3.06 -10.67
N LEU A 50 1.08 -3.28 -10.60
CA LEU A 50 0.26 -2.81 -9.47
C LEU A 50 0.64 -3.45 -8.13
N LEU A 51 1.37 -4.57 -8.14
CA LEU A 51 1.94 -5.17 -6.92
C LEU A 51 2.93 -4.25 -6.20
N ILE A 52 3.38 -3.18 -6.85
CA ILE A 52 4.17 -2.14 -6.17
C ILE A 52 3.38 -1.45 -5.04
N ILE A 53 2.06 -1.37 -5.16
CA ILE A 53 1.19 -0.74 -4.17
C ILE A 53 1.24 -1.50 -2.83
N PRO A 54 0.89 -2.80 -2.76
CA PRO A 54 1.02 -3.58 -1.53
C PRO A 54 2.47 -3.71 -1.06
N ALA A 55 3.45 -3.74 -1.97
CA ALA A 55 4.86 -3.75 -1.61
C ALA A 55 5.29 -2.48 -0.84
N ILE A 56 4.84 -1.29 -1.26
CA ILE A 56 5.11 -0.03 -0.56
C ILE A 56 4.42 -0.02 0.82
N ILE A 57 3.17 -0.49 0.91
CA ILE A 57 2.46 -0.60 2.20
C ILE A 57 3.28 -1.45 3.18
N ILE A 58 3.76 -2.62 2.73
CA ILE A 58 4.57 -3.54 3.52
C ILE A 58 5.90 -2.89 3.92
N LEU A 59 6.61 -2.29 2.97
CA LEU A 59 7.91 -1.66 3.20
C LEU A 59 7.80 -0.55 4.24
N VAL A 60 6.88 0.40 4.06
CA VAL A 60 6.68 1.51 5.00
C VAL A 60 6.29 0.98 6.39
N THR A 61 5.39 0.00 6.45
CA THR A 61 4.96 -0.60 7.71
C THR A 61 6.12 -1.30 8.42
N LEU A 62 6.93 -2.07 7.71
CA LEU A 62 8.12 -2.73 8.25
C LEU A 62 9.14 -1.72 8.75
N CYS A 63 9.46 -0.68 7.98
CA CYS A 63 10.35 0.39 8.42
C CYS A 63 9.84 1.04 9.71
N ASN A 64 8.55 1.38 9.79
CA ASN A 64 7.96 1.98 10.97
C ASN A 64 7.96 1.03 12.19
N VAL A 65 7.74 -0.27 11.99
CA VAL A 65 7.85 -1.27 13.07
C VAL A 65 9.28 -1.39 13.57
N ILE A 66 10.26 -1.46 12.67
CA ILE A 66 11.69 -1.55 13.01
C ILE A 66 12.13 -0.31 13.80
N ILE A 67 11.80 0.89 13.32
CA ILE A 67 12.11 2.14 14.02
C ILE A 67 11.38 2.17 15.38
N SER A 68 10.11 1.77 15.43
CA SER A 68 9.33 1.73 16.67
C SER A 68 9.91 0.76 17.71
N TRP A 69 10.58 -0.31 17.28
CA TRP A 69 11.25 -1.26 18.16
C TRP A 69 12.53 -0.66 18.77
N GLN A 70 13.27 0.13 18.00
CA GLN A 70 14.49 0.81 18.48
C GLN A 70 14.21 1.93 19.50
N LEU A 71 13.01 2.52 19.49
CA LEU A 71 12.64 3.58 20.43
C LEU A 71 12.44 3.07 21.87
N HIS A 72 12.82 3.89 22.84
CA HIS A 72 12.66 3.57 24.26
C HIS A 72 11.18 3.45 24.65
N THR A 73 10.86 2.68 25.70
CA THR A 73 9.47 2.44 26.14
C THR A 73 8.76 3.71 26.59
N SER A 74 9.49 4.70 27.12
CA SER A 74 8.95 6.01 27.50
C SER A 74 8.56 6.89 26.30
N GLN A 75 9.10 6.63 25.11
CA GLN A 75 8.85 7.40 23.88
C GLN A 75 7.55 6.97 23.18
N ILE A 76 6.47 6.79 23.94
CA ILE A 76 5.19 6.25 23.45
C ILE A 76 4.58 7.12 22.34
N PHE A 77 4.79 8.44 22.41
CA PHE A 77 4.30 9.40 21.43
C PHE A 77 4.85 9.13 20.02
N PHE A 78 6.18 8.97 19.91
CA PHE A 78 6.83 8.66 18.63
C PHE A 78 6.41 7.31 18.07
N LYS A 79 6.27 6.29 18.94
CA LYS A 79 5.75 4.97 18.53
C LYS A 79 4.33 5.10 17.94
N ARG A 80 3.47 5.92 18.56
CA ARG A 80 2.11 6.21 18.05
C ARG A 80 2.13 6.90 16.69
N ILE A 81 2.99 7.91 16.49
CA ILE A 81 3.14 8.58 15.20
C ILE A 81 3.51 7.57 14.11
N LEU A 82 4.49 6.69 14.37
CA LEU A 82 4.91 5.66 13.41
C LEU A 82 3.75 4.74 13.04
N LEU A 83 2.98 4.26 14.03
CA LEU A 83 1.78 3.45 13.78
C LEU A 83 0.74 4.20 12.92
N PHE A 84 0.40 5.43 13.30
CA PHE A 84 -0.56 6.24 12.55
C PHE A 84 -0.10 6.51 11.12
N SER A 85 1.20 6.76 10.93
CA SER A 85 1.76 6.96 9.58
C SER A 85 1.65 5.70 8.73
N SER A 86 1.87 4.50 9.28
CA SER A 86 1.66 3.23 8.55
C SER A 86 0.21 3.07 8.11
N ILE A 87 -0.74 3.34 9.02
CA ILE A 87 -2.18 3.25 8.73
C ILE A 87 -2.59 4.27 7.67
N LEU A 88 -2.10 5.51 7.78
CA LEU A 88 -2.38 6.57 6.82
C LEU A 88 -1.85 6.25 5.43
N VAL A 89 -0.60 5.78 5.32
CA VAL A 89 -0.02 5.34 4.05
C VAL A 89 -0.82 4.16 3.46
N CYS A 90 -1.17 3.17 4.28
CA CYS A 90 -2.00 2.05 3.85
C CYS A 90 -3.35 2.52 3.30
N LEU A 91 -4.02 3.45 3.98
CA LEU A 91 -5.30 4.01 3.56
C LEU A 91 -5.17 4.73 2.21
N ILE A 92 -4.19 5.63 2.07
CA ILE A 92 -3.97 6.39 0.82
C ILE A 92 -3.70 5.45 -0.35
N LEU A 93 -2.87 4.43 -0.16
CA LEU A 93 -2.52 3.48 -1.21
C LEU A 93 -3.68 2.54 -1.55
N THR A 94 -4.51 2.17 -0.57
CA THR A 94 -5.74 1.41 -0.80
C THR A 94 -6.74 2.23 -1.62
N ILE A 95 -6.95 3.50 -1.28
CA ILE A 95 -7.80 4.40 -2.08
C ILE A 95 -7.25 4.54 -3.50
N THR A 96 -5.93 4.67 -3.65
CA THR A 96 -5.29 4.76 -4.96
C THR A 96 -5.56 3.51 -5.80
N PHE A 97 -5.40 2.32 -5.20
CA PHE A 97 -5.72 1.05 -5.84
C PHE A 97 -7.18 0.94 -6.26
N LEU A 98 -8.12 1.26 -5.36
CA LEU A 98 -9.55 1.26 -5.67
C LEU A 98 -9.87 2.22 -6.81
N LYS A 99 -9.29 3.43 -6.80
CA LYS A 99 -9.47 4.41 -7.87
C LYS A 99 -8.98 3.86 -9.22
N ILE A 100 -7.83 3.20 -9.27
CA ILE A 100 -7.30 2.61 -10.50
C ILE A 100 -8.27 1.55 -11.05
N ILE A 101 -8.79 0.67 -10.18
CA ILE A 101 -9.72 -0.39 -10.59
C ILE A 101 -11.06 0.18 -11.05
N LEU A 102 -11.63 1.12 -10.30
CA LEU A 102 -12.92 1.73 -10.58
C LEU A 102 -12.96 2.60 -11.85
N ILE A 103 -11.82 2.90 -12.46
CA ILE A 103 -11.80 3.57 -13.78
C ILE A 103 -12.33 2.64 -14.88
N PHE A 104 -12.23 1.31 -14.69
CA PHE A 104 -12.55 0.31 -15.72
C PHE A 104 -13.79 -0.53 -15.40
N ILE A 105 -14.43 -0.30 -14.24
CA ILE A 105 -15.72 -0.89 -13.86
C ILE A 105 -16.79 0.16 -14.16
#